data_AF-B4S5T7-F1
#
_entry.id   AF-B4S5T7-F1
#
_cell.length_a   1.000
_cell.length_b   1.000
_cell.length_c   1.000
_cell.angle_alpha   90.00
_cell.angle_beta   90.00
_cell.angle_gamma   90.00
#
_symmetry.space_group_name_H-M   'P 1'
#
loop_
_entity.id
_entity.type
_entity.pdbx_description
1 polymer ?
#
loop_
_entity_poly.entity_id
_entity_poly.type
_entity_poly.pdbx_seq_one_letter_code
_entity_poly.pdbx_strand_id
1 'polypeptide(L)' 'MLDVRKWIFAIICPPAAVLNKEVGTIMLVGLLTAMFWVPGVIAALFLLIRDQLRAGEQQPQV' A
#
# COMPACT_ATOMS: atom_id res chain seq x y z
N MET A 1 28.06 -8.40 -7.12
CA MET A 1 27.39 -7.25 -6.48
C MET A 1 25.90 -7.53 -6.53
N LEU A 2 25.28 -7.83 -5.38
CA LEU A 2 23.84 -8.02 -5.28
C LEU A 2 23.21 -6.67 -4.94
N ASP A 3 22.60 -6.02 -5.92
CA ASP A 3 21.96 -4.71 -5.75
C ASP A 3 20.62 -4.84 -5.01
N VAL A 4 20.69 -5.08 -3.70
CA VAL A 4 19.54 -5.17 -2.76
C VAL A 4 18.53 -4.03 -2.95
N ARG A 5 19.00 -2.84 -3.33
CA ARG A 5 18.17 -1.69 -3.69
C ARG A 5 17.15 -1.99 -4.81
N LYS A 6 17.53 -2.75 -5.85
CA LYS A 6 16.63 -3.10 -6.96
C LYS A 6 15.58 -4.12 -6.54
N TRP A 7 15.91 -5.00 -5.61
CA TRP A 7 14.99 -5.99 -5.05
C TRP A 7 13.94 -5.33 -4.16
N ILE A 8 14.35 -4.38 -3.32
CA ILE A 8 13.44 -3.57 -2.50
C ILE A 8 12.48 -2.77 -3.39
N PHE A 9 12.97 -2.16 -4.47
CA PHE A 9 12.12 -1.48 -5.45
C PHE A 9 11.20 -2.43 -6.24
N ALA A 10 11.65 -3.65 -6.54
CA ALA A 10 10.82 -4.66 -7.18
C ALA A 10 9.69 -5.18 -6.27
N ILE A 11 9.87 -5.13 -4.95
CA ILE A 11 8.84 -5.51 -3.96
C ILE A 11 7.87 -4.35 -3.70
N ILE A 12 8.37 -3.11 -3.62
CA ILE A 12 7.56 -1.90 -3.35
C ILE A 12 6.80 -1.39 -4.58
N CYS A 13 7.40 -1.47 -5.78
CA CYS A 13 6.79 -1.02 -7.02
C CYS A 13 7.03 -2.05 -8.14
N PRO A 14 6.44 -3.26 -8.00
CA PRO A 14 6.59 -4.32 -8.98
C PRO A 14 6.18 -3.93 -10.42
N PRO A 15 5.13 -3.14 -10.71
CA PRO A 15 4.77 -2.82 -12.09
C PRO A 15 5.85 -2.00 -12.82
N ALA A 16 6.59 -1.13 -12.12
CA ALA A 16 7.65 -0.32 -12.73
C ALA A 16 8.86 -1.17 -13.17
N ALA A 17 9.13 -2.28 -12.49
CA ALA A 17 10.22 -3.19 -12.85
C ALA A 17 9.92 -4.04 -14.10
N VAL A 18 8.64 -4.23 -14.43
CA VAL A 18 8.17 -5.05 -15.56
C VAL A 18 7.80 -4.22 -16.79
N LEU A 19 7.99 -2.89 -16.79
CA LEU A 19 7.69 -2.02 -17.95
C LEU A 19 8.37 -2.45 -19.26
N ASN A 20 9.47 -3.21 -19.20
CA ASN A 20 10.18 -3.78 -20.35
C ASN A 20 9.74 -5.22 -20.73
N LYS A 21 8.72 -5.76 -20.08
CA LYS A 21 8.19 -7.12 -20.27
C LYS A 21 6.77 -7.08 -20.84
N GLU A 22 6.24 -8.26 -21.17
CA GLU A 22 4.89 -8.49 -21.71
C GLU A 22 3.83 -7.56 -21.07
N VAL A 23 3.04 -6.86 -21.89
CA VAL A 23 1.97 -5.95 -21.43
C VAL A 23 0.98 -6.65 -20.49
N GLY A 24 0.72 -7.95 -20.70
CA GLY A 24 -0.14 -8.77 -19.86
C GLY A 24 0.41 -8.93 -18.44
N THR A 25 1.73 -9.07 -18.27
CA THR A 25 2.36 -9.21 -16.96
C THR A 25 2.31 -7.88 -16.18
N ILE A 26 2.54 -6.75 -16.86
CA ILE A 26 2.45 -5.42 -16.24
C ILE A 26 1.03 -5.17 -15.71
N MET A 27 0.01 -5.48 -16.53
CA MET A 27 -1.39 -5.28 -16.18
C MET A 27 -1.82 -6.20 -15.01
N LEU A 28 -1.39 -7.47 -15.02
CA LEU A 28 -1.68 -8.41 -13.94
C LEU A 28 -1.07 -7.95 -12.61
N VAL A 29 0.22 -7.58 -12.62
CA VAL A 29 0.96 -7.13 -11.42
C VAL A 29 0.41 -5.80 -10.90
N GLY A 30 0.07 -4.86 -11.79
CA GLY A 30 -0.56 -3.60 -11.41
C GLY A 30 -1.93 -3.79 -10.77
N LEU A 31 -2.76 -4.69 -11.33
CA LEU A 31 -4.07 -5.01 -10.78
C LEU A 31 -3.96 -5.70 -9.41
N LEU A 32 -3.05 -6.67 -9.27
CA LEU A 32 -2.80 -7.34 -8.00
C LEU A 32 -2.35 -6.34 -6.92
N THR A 33 -1.43 -5.45 -7.28
CA THR A 33 -0.95 -4.39 -6.39
C THR A 33 -2.09 -3.49 -5.95
N ALA A 34 -2.94 -3.02 -6.87
CA ALA A 34 -4.10 -2.20 -6.54
C ALA A 34 -5.10 -2.96 -5.65
N MET A 35 -5.35 -4.25 -5.94
CA MET A 35 -6.30 -5.09 -5.22
C MET A 35 -5.86 -5.37 -3.77
N PHE A 36 -4.56 -5.42 -3.48
CA PHE A 36 -4.04 -5.52 -2.11
C PHE A 36 -3.79 -4.16 -1.45
N TRP A 37 -3.55 -3.10 -2.21
CA TRP A 37 -3.30 -1.76 -1.69
C TRP A 37 -4.59 -1.08 -1.20
N VAL A 38 -5.67 -1.14 -2.00
CA VAL A 38 -6.98 -0.57 -1.65
C VAL A 38 -7.49 -1.04 -0.28
N PRO A 39 -7.56 -2.35 0.03
CA PRO A 39 -8.01 -2.80 1.36
C PRO A 39 -7.06 -2.36 2.49
N GLY A 40 -5.75 -2.24 2.23
CA GLY A 40 -4.79 -1.74 3.22
C GLY A 40 -5.00 -0.26 3.56
N VAL A 41 -5.23 0.58 2.55
CA VAL A 41 -5.54 2.01 2.74
C VAL A 41 -6.87 2.19 3.48
N ILE A 42 -7.89 1.40 3.13
CA ILE A 42 -9.19 1.42 3.82
C ILE A 42 -9.01 1.04 5.30
N ALA A 43 -8.23 0.00 5.60
CA ALA A 43 -7.97 -0.42 6.97
C ALA A 43 -7.23 0.66 7.78
N ALA A 44 -6.21 1.31 7.19
CA ALA A 44 -5.49 2.40 7.82
C ALA A 44 -6.39 3.61 8.09
N LEU A 45 -7.23 3.99 7.12
CA LEU A 45 -8.18 5.09 7.29
C LEU A 45 -9.21 4.78 8.37
N PHE A 46 -9.76 3.56 8.39
CA PHE A 46 -10.69 3.12 9.41
C PHE A 46 -10.07 3.15 10.81
N LEU A 47 -8.82 2.70 10.95
CA LEU A 47 -8.09 2.76 12.21
C LEU A 47 -7.90 4.21 12.68
N LEU A 48 -7.50 5.10 11.78
CA LEU A 48 -7.32 6.53 12.07
C LEU A 48 -8.64 7.20 12.48
N ILE A 49 -9.75 6.89 11.82
CA ILE A 49 -11.06 7.42 12.19
C ILE A 49 -11.46 6.93 13.59
N ARG A 50 -11.23 5.65 13.91
CA ARG A 50 -11.52 5.11 15.24
C ARG A 50 -10.66 5.72 16.33
N ASP A 51 -9.39 5.99 16.04
CA ASP A 51 -8.47 6.66 16.95
C ASP A 51 -8.95 8.08 17.27
N GLN A 52 -9.35 8.84 16.25
CA GLN A 52 -9.90 10.19 16.41
C GLN A 52 -11.21 10.21 17.22
N LEU A 53 -12.08 9.22 17.03
CA LEU A 53 -13.31 9.09 17.83
C LEU A 53 -13.01 8.80 19.31
N ARG A 54 -12.01 7.97 19.61
CA ARG A 54 -11.56 7.74 21.00
C ARG A 54 -10.89 8.95 21.61
N ALA A 55 -10.12 9.71 20.83
CA ALA A 55 -9.55 10.97 21.28
C ALA A 55 -10.65 12.00 21.62
N GLY A 56 -11.76 11.98 20.88
CA GLY A 56 -12.98 12.75 21.19
C GLY A 56 -13.69 12.28 22.47
N GLU A 57 -13.77 10.98 22.74
CA GLU A 57 -14.36 10.44 23.99
C GLU A 57 -13.43 10.59 25.20
N GLN A 58 -12.11 10.67 25.00
CA GLN A 58 -11.12 11.01 26.03
C GLN A 58 -11.01 12.51 26.31
N GLN A 59 -11.94 13.31 25.79
CA GLN A 59 -12.24 14.63 26.30
C GLN A 59 -13.51 14.64 27.19
N PRO A 60 -13.54 13.97 28.35
CA PRO A 60 -14.16 14.55 29.53
C PRO A 60 -13.14 15.51 30.14
N GLN A 61 -13.04 16.73 29.60
CA GLN A 61 -12.27 17.78 30.26
C GLN A 61 -13.16 19.00 30.51
N VAL A 62 -13.61 19.05 31.77
CA VAL A 62 -14.12 20.15 32.63
C VAL A 62 -15.34 20.97 32.19
#